data_AF-A0A260A826-F1
#
_entry.id   AF-A0A260A826-F1
#
_cell.length_a   1.000
_cell.length_b   1.000
_cell.length_c   1.000
_cell.angle_alpha   90.00
_cell.angle_beta   90.00
_cell.angle_gamma   90.00
#
_symmetry.space_group_name_H-M   'P 1'
#
loop_
_entity.id
_entity.type
_entity.pdbx_description
1 polymer ?
#
loop_
_entity_poly.entity_id
_entity_poly.type
_entity_poly.pdbx_seq_one_letter_code
_entity_poly.pdbx_strand_id
1 'polypeptide(L)'
;MTEIEDVRMVAQFVSRSHPAVITRLHNHIQLLVTSRGRSDDRLGPHERLQGPASRDETIRVVVACSFHPYTDDLGTFPPETGPVFVRVRVVGRRLPPTEPPLRTIGPPDAAIPVTEAEGWVRAALGEWWADYAYEYSDHREPTAPAAWFRFGVILDRTAAPMLAPDNFDWSRIDGPAENGVRKLASSAGNAFLQQHLSEVGPYAATARYLDPRTTPDGRWRVRVDSHSAYPGTLDTFTALANRLRIRGVVDTRFVPISLDLEGGTATLVYQLTGSPALYDAHVPIPTEPELRVLPTDQTWGARYGYHPPVFPLTADQWASGLCAFWSEMVAYGRIGDVRAPWAGRG
;
A
#
# COMPACT_ATOMS: atom_id res chain seq x y z
N MET A 1 -5.90 27.61 -23.44
CA MET A 1 -6.10 26.15 -23.38
C MET A 1 -6.01 25.76 -21.92
N THR A 2 -7.08 25.22 -21.38
CA THR A 2 -7.12 24.82 -19.96
C THR A 2 -6.32 23.53 -19.76
N GLU A 3 -5.84 23.28 -18.54
CA GLU A 3 -5.11 22.05 -18.19
C GLU A 3 -5.92 20.79 -18.53
N ILE A 4 -7.23 20.84 -18.32
CA ILE A 4 -8.19 19.75 -18.62
C ILE A 4 -8.27 19.46 -20.13
N GLU A 5 -8.30 20.52 -20.96
CA GLU A 5 -8.28 20.35 -22.42
C GLU A 5 -7.00 19.68 -22.89
N ASP A 6 -5.86 20.04 -22.30
CA ASP A 6 -4.57 19.48 -22.64
C ASP A 6 -4.49 17.99 -22.32
N VAL A 7 -4.88 17.60 -21.10
CA VAL A 7 -4.98 16.20 -20.67
C VAL A 7 -5.87 15.39 -21.62
N ARG A 8 -7.02 15.96 -22.02
CA ARG A 8 -7.96 15.30 -22.94
C ARG A 8 -7.35 15.10 -24.32
N MET A 9 -6.62 16.08 -24.85
CA MET A 9 -5.95 15.94 -26.14
C MET A 9 -4.88 14.85 -26.11
N VAL A 10 -4.05 14.80 -25.05
CA VAL A 10 -3.06 13.74 -24.87
C VAL A 10 -3.74 12.37 -24.79
N ALA A 11 -4.79 12.22 -23.97
CA ALA A 11 -5.52 10.96 -23.86
C ALA A 11 -6.09 10.49 -25.20
N GLN A 12 -6.66 11.40 -26.00
CA GLN A 12 -7.17 11.09 -27.34
C GLN A 12 -6.06 10.71 -28.32
N PHE A 13 -4.92 11.41 -28.30
CA PHE A 13 -3.75 11.08 -29.10
C PHE A 13 -3.26 9.65 -28.80
N VAL A 14 -3.08 9.32 -27.52
CA VAL A 14 -2.61 7.99 -27.10
C VAL A 14 -3.63 6.90 -27.46
N SER A 15 -4.92 7.16 -27.22
CA SER A 15 -6.00 6.20 -27.50
C SER A 15 -6.13 5.85 -28.99
N ARG A 16 -5.94 6.85 -29.87
CA ARG A 16 -5.94 6.64 -31.32
C ARG A 16 -4.70 5.89 -31.81
N SER A 17 -3.55 6.14 -31.18
CA SER A 17 -2.28 5.55 -31.59
C SER A 17 -2.08 4.12 -31.09
N HIS A 18 -2.69 3.73 -29.97
CA HIS A 18 -2.44 2.43 -29.32
C HIS A 18 -3.70 1.63 -28.92
N PRO A 19 -4.78 1.57 -29.72
CA PRO A 19 -6.07 1.01 -29.29
C PRO A 19 -6.00 -0.47 -28.89
N ALA A 20 -5.23 -1.28 -29.62
CA ALA A 20 -5.10 -2.71 -29.33
C ALA A 20 -4.33 -3.00 -28.03
N VAL A 21 -3.33 -2.17 -27.69
CA VAL A 21 -2.56 -2.32 -26.45
C VAL A 21 -3.43 -1.92 -25.26
N ILE A 22 -4.16 -0.81 -25.36
CA ILE A 22 -5.08 -0.34 -24.33
C ILE A 22 -6.17 -1.38 -24.06
N THR A 23 -6.77 -1.94 -25.10
CA THR A 23 -7.81 -2.98 -24.94
C THR A 23 -7.27 -4.21 -24.20
N ARG A 24 -6.05 -4.67 -24.54
CA ARG A 24 -5.41 -5.80 -23.84
C ARG A 24 -5.11 -5.45 -22.38
N LEU A 25 -4.60 -4.25 -22.12
CA LEU A 25 -4.31 -3.75 -20.79
C LEU A 25 -5.57 -3.74 -19.91
N HIS A 26 -6.69 -3.19 -20.39
CA HIS A 26 -7.98 -3.19 -19.68
C HIS A 26 -8.48 -4.59 -19.39
N ASN A 27 -8.51 -5.46 -20.40
CA ASN A 27 -8.97 -6.83 -20.23
C ASN A 27 -8.13 -7.59 -19.20
N HIS A 28 -6.82 -7.35 -19.16
CA HIS A 28 -5.93 -7.99 -18.21
C HIS A 28 -6.11 -7.45 -16.78
N ILE A 29 -6.24 -6.13 -16.62
CA ILE A 29 -6.56 -5.54 -15.30
C ILE A 29 -7.88 -6.11 -14.78
N GLN A 30 -8.92 -6.14 -15.62
CA GLN A 30 -10.21 -6.69 -15.26
C GLN A 30 -10.12 -8.18 -14.90
N LEU A 31 -9.37 -8.97 -15.68
CA LEU A 31 -9.14 -10.38 -15.40
C LEU A 31 -8.48 -10.58 -14.02
N LEU A 32 -7.38 -9.89 -13.73
CA LEU A 32 -6.65 -10.07 -12.48
C LEU A 32 -7.44 -9.62 -11.25
N VAL A 33 -8.18 -8.51 -11.36
CA VAL A 33 -9.04 -8.00 -10.29
C VAL A 33 -10.16 -9.01 -9.99
N THR A 34 -10.79 -9.56 -11.03
CA THR A 34 -11.92 -10.49 -10.87
C THR A 34 -11.48 -11.92 -10.51
N SER A 35 -10.28 -12.35 -10.89
CA SER A 35 -9.77 -13.71 -10.62
C SER A 35 -9.18 -13.90 -9.23
N ARG A 36 -9.21 -12.88 -8.35
CA ARG A 36 -8.60 -12.90 -7.00
C ARG A 36 -7.12 -13.30 -6.97
N GLY A 37 -6.35 -12.87 -7.97
CA GLY A 37 -4.89 -13.03 -7.96
C GLY A 37 -4.26 -12.21 -6.83
N ARG A 38 -4.08 -12.82 -5.64
CA ARG A 38 -3.27 -12.25 -4.56
C ARG A 38 -1.80 -12.46 -4.90
N SER A 39 -1.22 -11.52 -5.62
CA SER A 39 0.21 -11.53 -5.95
C SER A 39 0.65 -10.12 -6.36
N ASP A 40 1.94 -9.84 -6.19
CA ASP A 40 2.66 -8.74 -6.85
C ASP A 40 2.67 -8.91 -8.39
N ASP A 41 1.53 -9.25 -8.99
CA ASP A 41 1.37 -9.47 -10.41
C ASP A 41 1.67 -8.15 -11.11
N ARG A 42 2.86 -8.10 -11.69
CA ARG A 42 3.27 -7.01 -12.57
C ARG A 42 2.83 -7.44 -13.94
N LEU A 43 2.10 -6.56 -14.62
CA LEU A 43 1.80 -6.77 -16.02
C LEU A 43 3.09 -7.01 -16.80
N GLY A 44 3.02 -7.96 -17.72
CA GLY A 44 4.14 -8.38 -18.53
C GLY A 44 4.66 -7.23 -19.40
N PRO A 45 5.91 -7.29 -19.89
CA PRO A 45 6.48 -6.25 -20.74
C PRO A 45 5.63 -5.94 -21.97
N HIS A 46 5.00 -6.95 -22.57
CA HIS A 46 4.16 -6.85 -23.77
C HIS A 46 2.80 -6.17 -23.54
N GLU A 47 2.44 -5.96 -22.28
CA GLU A 47 1.18 -5.34 -21.84
C GLU A 47 1.38 -3.89 -21.44
N ARG A 48 2.62 -3.41 -21.43
CA ARG A 48 2.95 -2.01 -21.15
C ARG A 48 2.55 -1.14 -22.32
N LEU A 49 1.82 -0.08 -22.01
CA LEU A 49 1.52 0.98 -22.96
C LEU A 49 2.76 1.88 -23.08
N GLN A 50 3.33 1.96 -24.29
CA GLN A 50 4.50 2.76 -24.60
C GLN A 50 4.34 3.41 -25.97
N GLY A 51 4.80 4.66 -26.10
CA GLY A 51 4.82 5.39 -27.37
C GLY A 51 5.43 6.79 -27.22
N PRO A 52 5.50 7.58 -28.31
CA PRO A 52 6.07 8.92 -28.28
C PRO A 52 5.22 9.87 -27.43
N ALA A 53 5.85 10.79 -26.70
CA ALA A 53 5.14 11.87 -26.02
C ALA A 53 4.44 12.77 -27.05
N SER A 54 3.29 13.33 -26.67
CA SER A 54 2.42 14.06 -27.60
C SER A 54 3.07 15.31 -28.22
N ARG A 55 4.07 15.89 -27.55
CA ARG A 55 4.76 17.13 -27.94
C ARG A 55 6.25 16.96 -28.28
N ASP A 56 6.81 15.78 -28.02
CA ASP A 56 8.23 15.49 -28.28
C ASP A 56 8.39 14.00 -28.61
N GLU A 57 8.50 13.68 -29.90
CA GLU A 57 8.66 12.31 -30.38
C GLU A 57 10.01 11.67 -30.00
N THR A 58 10.98 12.47 -29.53
CA THR A 58 12.27 11.96 -29.02
C THR A 58 12.15 11.40 -27.61
N ILE A 59 11.04 11.69 -26.93
CA ILE A 59 10.68 11.17 -25.61
C ILE A 59 9.60 10.11 -25.78
N ARG A 60 9.79 8.98 -25.11
CA ARG A 60 8.85 7.87 -25.08
C ARG A 60 8.27 7.79 -23.69
N VAL A 61 6.94 7.82 -23.61
CA VAL A 61 6.23 7.62 -22.36
C VAL A 61 5.99 6.14 -22.18
N VAL A 62 6.22 5.65 -20.97
CA VAL A 62 6.01 4.25 -20.60
C VAL A 62 5.06 4.21 -19.41
N VAL A 63 3.98 3.45 -19.55
CA VAL A 63 3.00 3.19 -18.50
C VAL A 63 3.15 1.74 -18.04
N ALA A 64 3.19 1.52 -16.73
CA ALA A 64 3.00 0.18 -16.18
C ALA A 64 2.02 0.16 -15.03
N CYS A 65 1.29 -0.95 -14.97
CA CYS A 65 0.38 -1.24 -13.89
C CYS A 65 0.89 -2.40 -13.03
N SER A 66 0.55 -2.34 -11.75
CA SER A 66 0.77 -3.41 -10.77
C SER A 66 -0.31 -3.33 -9.71
N PHE A 67 -0.50 -4.37 -8.91
CA PHE A 67 -1.56 -4.42 -7.90
C PHE A 67 -0.96 -4.32 -6.50
N HIS A 68 -1.70 -3.75 -5.55
CA HIS A 68 -1.31 -3.76 -4.15
C HIS A 68 -1.91 -4.99 -3.44
N PRO A 69 -1.09 -5.88 -2.87
CA PRO A 69 -1.55 -7.20 -2.40
C PRO A 69 -2.48 -7.15 -1.18
N TYR A 70 -2.47 -6.06 -0.40
CA TYR A 70 -3.23 -5.90 0.85
C TYR A 70 -4.07 -4.63 0.86
N THR A 71 -4.84 -4.41 -0.20
CA THR A 71 -5.66 -3.20 -0.32
C THR A 71 -6.70 -3.08 0.80
N ASP A 72 -7.26 -4.20 1.26
CA ASP A 72 -8.18 -4.27 2.41
C ASP A 72 -7.62 -3.61 3.69
N ASP A 73 -6.29 -3.64 3.85
CA ASP A 73 -5.61 -3.10 5.04
C ASP A 73 -5.24 -1.63 4.89
N LEU A 74 -5.41 -1.04 3.70
CA LEU A 74 -5.12 0.37 3.44
C LEU A 74 -6.22 1.30 3.93
N GLY A 75 -7.41 0.82 4.29
CA GLY A 75 -8.48 1.68 4.74
C GLY A 75 -9.73 0.90 5.07
N THR A 76 -10.81 1.61 5.41
CA THR A 76 -12.09 0.97 5.68
C THR A 76 -12.90 0.93 4.39
N PHE A 77 -13.31 -0.26 3.96
CA PHE A 77 -14.10 -0.46 2.75
C PHE A 77 -15.48 -1.03 3.09
N PRO A 78 -16.49 -0.82 2.23
CA PRO A 78 -17.77 -1.50 2.40
C PRO A 78 -17.55 -3.03 2.42
N PRO A 79 -18.26 -3.78 3.28
CA PRO A 79 -18.08 -5.22 3.40
C PRO A 79 -18.24 -5.94 2.06
N GLU A 80 -17.51 -7.05 1.89
CA GLU A 80 -17.58 -7.94 0.71
C GLU A 80 -17.17 -7.35 -0.64
N THR A 81 -16.72 -6.09 -0.67
CA THR A 81 -16.27 -5.42 -1.90
C THR A 81 -15.02 -6.05 -2.48
N GLY A 82 -14.10 -6.54 -1.65
CA GLY A 82 -12.83 -7.10 -2.09
C GLY A 82 -12.02 -6.09 -2.92
N PRO A 83 -11.67 -4.93 -2.34
CA PRO A 83 -10.97 -3.85 -3.04
C PRO A 83 -9.60 -4.29 -3.53
N VAL A 84 -9.23 -3.80 -4.72
CA VAL A 84 -7.92 -3.98 -5.32
C VAL A 84 -7.42 -2.62 -5.79
N PHE A 85 -6.30 -2.17 -5.22
CA PHE A 85 -5.64 -0.95 -5.65
C PHE A 85 -4.69 -1.25 -6.82
N VAL A 86 -5.03 -0.70 -7.98
CA VAL A 86 -4.22 -0.76 -9.19
C VAL A 86 -3.28 0.44 -9.18
N ARG A 87 -1.99 0.18 -8.98
CA ARG A 87 -0.91 1.16 -9.10
C ARG A 87 -0.59 1.38 -10.58
N VAL A 88 -0.48 2.63 -11.00
CA VAL A 88 -0.08 3.03 -12.34
C VAL A 88 1.12 3.96 -12.25
N ARG A 89 2.22 3.61 -12.91
CA ARG A 89 3.43 4.43 -12.99
C ARG A 89 3.61 4.92 -14.41
N VAL A 90 3.88 6.22 -14.56
CA VAL A 90 4.17 6.86 -15.85
C VAL A 90 5.54 7.52 -15.78
N VAL A 91 6.38 7.24 -16.78
CA VAL A 91 7.73 7.80 -16.89
C VAL A 91 8.02 8.25 -18.32
N GLY A 92 8.82 9.32 -18.44
CA GLY A 92 9.43 9.74 -19.70
C GLY A 92 10.82 9.12 -19.87
N ARG A 93 11.10 8.58 -21.05
CA ARG A 93 12.40 8.01 -21.41
C ARG A 93 12.86 8.36 -22.81
N ARG A 94 14.16 8.59 -23.01
CA ARG A 94 14.79 8.74 -24.33
C ARG A 94 15.08 7.35 -24.89
N LEU A 95 14.15 6.84 -25.71
CA LEU A 95 14.28 5.53 -26.36
C LEU A 95 14.14 5.68 -27.88
N PRO A 96 14.91 4.92 -28.68
CA PRO A 96 14.76 4.95 -30.13
C PRO A 96 13.36 4.44 -30.53
N PRO A 97 12.79 4.88 -31.68
CA PRO A 97 11.46 4.48 -32.15
C PRO A 97 11.26 2.96 -32.31
N THR A 98 12.35 2.21 -32.49
CA THR A 98 12.37 0.76 -32.66
C THR A 98 12.52 -0.02 -31.35
N GLU A 99 12.69 0.67 -30.22
CA GLU A 99 12.86 0.01 -28.91
C GLU A 99 11.62 -0.84 -28.56
N PRO A 100 11.78 -2.13 -28.22
CA PRO A 100 10.69 -2.97 -27.76
C PRO A 100 10.14 -2.50 -26.40
N PRO A 101 8.93 -2.95 -26.01
CA PRO A 101 8.40 -2.67 -24.68
C PRO A 101 9.36 -3.11 -23.58
N LEU A 102 9.68 -2.19 -22.67
CA LEU A 102 10.69 -2.43 -21.64
C LEU A 102 10.26 -3.54 -20.68
N ARG A 103 11.21 -4.41 -20.31
CA ARG A 103 10.96 -5.45 -19.30
C ARG A 103 10.74 -4.89 -17.89
N THR A 104 11.48 -3.84 -17.56
CA THR A 104 11.38 -3.11 -16.30
C THR A 104 11.27 -1.63 -16.58
N ILE A 105 10.45 -0.91 -15.80
CA ILE A 105 10.52 0.54 -15.78
C ILE A 105 11.75 0.88 -14.93
N GLY A 106 12.85 1.16 -15.61
CA GLY A 106 14.02 1.79 -15.00
C GLY A 106 13.73 3.24 -14.58
N PRO A 107 14.71 3.94 -14.00
CA PRO A 107 14.56 5.35 -13.67
C PRO A 107 14.22 6.18 -14.92
N PRO A 108 13.39 7.22 -14.78
CA PRO A 108 13.10 8.14 -15.87
C PRO A 108 14.40 8.88 -16.24
N ASP A 109 14.57 9.18 -17.54
CA ASP A 109 15.73 9.91 -18.08
C ASP A 109 15.29 11.07 -19.02
N ALA A 110 13.98 11.33 -19.06
CA ALA A 110 13.38 12.47 -19.76
C ALA A 110 12.23 13.09 -18.94
N ALA A 111 12.12 14.41 -18.99
CA ALA A 111 11.01 15.15 -18.39
C ALA A 111 9.77 15.06 -19.28
N ILE A 112 8.61 14.84 -18.66
CA ILE A 112 7.29 15.03 -19.27
C ILE A 112 6.45 15.89 -18.31
N PRO A 113 5.54 16.74 -18.83
CA PRO A 113 4.65 17.52 -17.96
C PRO A 113 3.60 16.62 -17.29
N VAL A 114 3.04 17.08 -16.16
CA VAL A 114 1.97 16.34 -15.45
C VAL A 114 0.74 16.12 -16.33
N THR A 115 0.42 17.07 -17.23
CA THR A 115 -0.70 16.93 -18.18
C THR A 115 -0.47 15.79 -19.18
N GLU A 116 0.78 15.58 -19.61
CA GLU A 116 1.14 14.42 -20.41
C GLU A 116 0.91 13.14 -19.60
N ALA A 117 1.49 13.06 -18.41
CA ALA A 117 1.37 11.88 -17.56
C ALA A 117 -0.11 11.52 -17.27
N GLU A 118 -0.95 12.50 -16.90
CA GLU A 118 -2.38 12.29 -16.66
C GLU A 118 -3.12 11.83 -17.94
N GLY A 119 -2.80 12.41 -19.11
CA GLY A 119 -3.38 11.98 -20.38
C GLY A 119 -3.07 10.53 -20.73
N TRP A 120 -1.85 10.08 -20.47
CA TRP A 120 -1.45 8.67 -20.63
C TRP A 120 -2.18 7.75 -19.66
N VAL A 121 -2.39 8.16 -18.40
CA VAL A 121 -3.17 7.39 -17.43
C VAL A 121 -4.62 7.27 -17.87
N ARG A 122 -5.26 8.36 -18.32
CA ARG A 122 -6.63 8.33 -18.82
C ARG A 122 -6.79 7.39 -20.01
N ALA A 123 -5.84 7.42 -20.96
CA ALA A 123 -5.84 6.48 -22.08
C ALA A 123 -5.64 5.02 -21.60
N ALA A 124 -4.72 4.80 -20.65
CA ALA A 124 -4.39 3.48 -20.12
C ALA A 124 -5.51 2.86 -19.27
N LEU A 125 -6.27 3.66 -18.52
CA LEU A 125 -7.36 3.22 -17.64
C LEU A 125 -8.75 3.35 -18.25
N GLY A 126 -8.89 4.16 -19.30
CA GLY A 126 -10.19 4.55 -19.84
C GLY A 126 -10.92 5.52 -18.91
N GLU A 127 -11.85 6.30 -19.45
CA GLU A 127 -12.56 7.35 -18.69
C GLU A 127 -13.26 6.80 -17.44
N TRP A 128 -13.87 5.60 -17.54
CA TRP A 128 -14.63 5.00 -16.44
C TRP A 128 -13.79 4.75 -15.18
N TRP A 129 -12.58 4.19 -15.31
CA TRP A 129 -11.68 3.99 -14.17
C TRP A 129 -10.89 5.25 -13.83
N ALA A 130 -10.43 6.00 -14.84
CA ALA A 130 -9.62 7.21 -14.62
C ALA A 130 -10.38 8.29 -13.84
N ASP A 131 -11.70 8.36 -14.01
CA ASP A 131 -12.56 9.28 -13.26
C ASP A 131 -12.52 9.03 -11.75
N TYR A 132 -12.14 7.84 -11.29
CA TYR A 132 -11.99 7.49 -9.87
C TYR A 132 -10.53 7.46 -9.41
N ALA A 133 -9.57 7.72 -10.31
CA ALA A 133 -8.15 7.63 -9.98
C ALA A 133 -7.66 8.84 -9.18
N TYR A 134 -6.55 8.63 -8.48
CA TYR A 134 -5.80 9.61 -7.70
C TYR A 134 -4.37 9.67 -8.22
N GLU A 135 -3.77 10.86 -8.22
CA GLU A 135 -2.33 11.01 -8.26
C GLU A 135 -1.82 11.03 -6.82
N TYR A 136 -0.70 10.37 -6.57
CA TYR A 136 -0.04 10.39 -5.26
C TYR A 136 1.47 10.57 -5.45
N SER A 137 2.05 11.58 -4.82
CA SER A 137 3.47 11.90 -4.96
C SER A 137 4.16 12.01 -3.61
N ASP A 138 5.48 11.82 -3.62
CA ASP A 138 6.34 12.25 -2.52
C ASP A 138 6.66 13.72 -2.79
N HIS A 139 6.43 14.63 -1.82
CA HIS A 139 6.63 16.08 -1.96
C HIS A 139 8.08 16.50 -2.20
N ARG A 140 8.99 15.54 -2.36
CA ARG A 140 10.30 15.84 -2.94
C ARG A 140 10.07 16.38 -4.33
N GLU A 141 10.11 17.71 -4.45
CA GLU A 141 10.23 18.41 -5.72
C GLU A 141 11.18 17.60 -6.59
N PRO A 142 10.79 17.22 -7.82
CA PRO A 142 11.71 16.59 -8.74
C PRO A 142 12.76 17.64 -9.11
N THR A 143 13.76 17.80 -8.25
CA THR A 143 15.00 18.53 -8.50
C THR A 143 15.86 17.80 -9.53
N ALA A 144 15.45 16.60 -9.94
CA ALA A 144 15.97 15.89 -11.10
C ALA A 144 15.07 16.13 -12.33
N PRO A 145 15.64 16.28 -13.54
CA PRO A 145 14.93 16.51 -14.80
C PRO A 145 14.11 15.28 -15.30
N ALA A 146 13.70 14.38 -14.41
CA ALA A 146 13.00 13.15 -14.73
C ALA A 146 12.17 12.69 -13.51
N ALA A 147 10.86 12.94 -13.53
CA ALA A 147 9.95 12.62 -12.43
C ALA A 147 9.28 11.25 -12.59
N TRP A 148 8.97 10.62 -11.47
CA TRP A 148 8.07 9.46 -11.42
C TRP A 148 6.66 9.95 -11.15
N PHE A 149 5.77 9.82 -12.13
CA PHE A 149 4.35 10.08 -11.90
C PHE A 149 3.67 8.79 -11.43
N ARG A 150 2.96 8.86 -10.31
CA ARG A 150 2.29 7.71 -9.70
C ARG A 150 0.81 8.02 -9.55
N PHE A 151 0.01 7.08 -10.00
CA PHE A 151 -1.44 7.16 -9.95
C PHE A 151 -1.99 5.85 -9.45
N GLY A 152 -3.22 5.88 -8.96
CA GLY A 152 -3.89 4.67 -8.53
C GLY A 152 -5.39 4.77 -8.61
N VAL A 153 -6.02 3.62 -8.83
CA VAL A 153 -7.48 3.46 -8.81
C VAL A 153 -7.81 2.24 -7.97
N ILE A 154 -8.90 2.32 -7.19
CA ILE A 154 -9.40 1.19 -6.42
C ILE A 154 -10.57 0.60 -7.20
N LEU A 155 -10.49 -0.70 -7.44
CA LEU A 155 -11.53 -1.48 -8.11
C LEU A 155 -12.11 -2.50 -7.12
N ASP A 156 -13.41 -2.73 -7.17
CA ASP A 156 -14.04 -3.83 -6.42
C ASP A 156 -13.81 -5.19 -7.11
N ARG A 157 -14.29 -6.27 -6.50
CA ARG A 157 -14.19 -7.64 -7.03
C ARG A 157 -14.85 -7.85 -8.40
N THR A 158 -15.65 -6.89 -8.88
CA THR A 158 -16.30 -6.90 -10.20
C THR A 158 -15.59 -5.98 -11.21
N ALA A 159 -14.45 -5.40 -10.82
CA ALA A 159 -13.72 -4.35 -11.53
C ALA A 159 -14.48 -3.03 -11.69
N ALA A 160 -15.49 -2.79 -10.84
CA ALA A 160 -16.14 -1.48 -10.76
C ALA A 160 -15.26 -0.52 -9.94
N PRO A 161 -15.05 0.71 -10.40
CA PRO A 161 -14.21 1.67 -9.69
C PRO A 161 -14.92 2.22 -8.45
N MET A 162 -14.14 2.51 -7.42
CA MET A 162 -14.60 3.14 -6.19
C MET A 162 -13.65 4.24 -5.74
N LEU A 163 -14.20 5.20 -4.99
CA LEU A 163 -13.38 6.21 -4.31
C LEU A 163 -12.59 5.58 -3.17
N ALA A 164 -11.40 6.12 -2.91
CA ALA A 164 -10.65 5.79 -1.71
C ALA A 164 -11.45 6.22 -0.47
N PRO A 165 -11.42 5.44 0.61
CA PRO A 165 -12.01 5.84 1.87
C PRO A 165 -11.32 7.09 2.43
N ASP A 166 -12.06 7.87 3.23
CA ASP A 166 -11.53 9.06 3.92
C ASP A 166 -10.40 8.75 4.92
N ASN A 167 -10.27 7.49 5.35
CA ASN A 167 -9.19 6.98 6.18
C ASN A 167 -8.21 6.07 5.42
N PHE A 168 -8.08 6.25 4.11
CA PHE A 168 -7.12 5.50 3.30
C PHE A 168 -5.68 5.91 3.60
N ASP A 169 -4.83 4.94 3.95
CA ASP A 169 -3.43 5.10 4.30
C ASP A 169 -2.54 5.06 3.04
N TRP A 170 -2.39 6.23 2.42
CA TRP A 170 -1.55 6.42 1.23
C TRP A 170 -0.06 6.17 1.50
N SER A 171 0.41 6.29 2.74
CA SER A 171 1.82 6.11 3.11
C SER A 171 2.32 4.69 2.89
N ARG A 172 1.40 3.72 2.84
CA ARG A 172 1.72 2.30 2.73
C ARG A 172 1.85 1.78 1.30
N ILE A 173 1.53 2.59 0.30
CA ILE A 173 1.59 2.15 -1.11
C ILE A 173 3.04 2.13 -1.62
N ASP A 174 3.73 3.26 -1.52
CA ASP A 174 5.09 3.45 -2.06
C ASP A 174 6.00 4.23 -1.08
N GLY A 175 5.60 4.40 0.19
CA GLY A 175 6.32 5.14 1.23
C GLY A 175 5.59 6.41 1.69
N PRO A 176 6.16 7.19 2.62
CA PRO A 176 5.49 8.34 3.24
C PRO A 176 5.09 9.39 2.18
N ALA A 177 3.81 9.41 1.83
CA ALA A 177 3.23 10.23 0.77
C ALA A 177 1.96 10.98 1.21
N GLU A 178 1.74 11.12 2.53
CA GLU A 178 0.44 11.54 3.09
C GLU A 178 -0.01 12.93 2.64
N ASN A 179 0.91 13.81 2.24
CA ASN A 179 0.58 15.19 1.92
C ASN A 179 0.42 15.46 0.40
N GLY A 180 0.72 14.51 -0.48
CA GLY A 180 0.86 14.72 -1.94
C GLY A 180 -0.25 14.08 -2.80
N VAL A 181 -1.40 13.75 -2.21
CA VAL A 181 -2.47 13.02 -2.91
C VAL A 181 -3.49 14.01 -3.47
N ARG A 182 -3.80 13.90 -4.77
CA ARG A 182 -4.94 14.61 -5.38
C ARG A 182 -5.85 13.65 -6.14
N LYS A 183 -7.15 13.90 -6.06
CA LYS A 183 -8.15 13.25 -6.90
C LYS A 183 -8.06 13.81 -8.32
N LEU A 184 -7.98 12.95 -9.34
CA LEU A 184 -8.07 13.40 -10.74
C LEU A 184 -9.48 13.92 -11.03
N ALA A 185 -9.57 14.96 -11.88
CA ALA A 185 -10.85 15.54 -12.25
C ALA A 185 -11.73 14.50 -12.95
N SER A 186 -13.01 14.40 -12.57
CA SER A 186 -13.93 13.50 -13.28
C SER A 186 -14.39 14.12 -14.60
N SER A 187 -14.51 13.30 -15.63
CA SER A 187 -15.07 13.66 -16.93
C SER A 187 -16.49 14.23 -16.79
N ALA A 188 -16.89 15.08 -17.73
CA ALA A 188 -18.25 15.63 -17.78
C ALA A 188 -19.34 14.57 -18.00
N GLY A 189 -18.95 13.36 -18.44
CA GLY A 189 -19.88 12.24 -18.62
C GLY A 189 -20.29 11.55 -17.31
N ASN A 190 -19.55 11.77 -16.22
CA ASN A 190 -19.79 11.13 -14.93
C ASN A 190 -20.45 12.10 -13.94
N ALA A 191 -21.68 12.51 -14.26
CA ALA A 191 -22.43 13.50 -13.48
C ALA A 191 -22.63 13.06 -12.02
N PHE A 192 -22.83 11.77 -11.78
CA PHE A 192 -22.97 11.21 -10.43
C PHE A 192 -21.71 11.46 -9.58
N LEU A 193 -20.53 11.16 -10.14
CA LEU A 193 -19.29 11.38 -9.42
C LEU A 193 -19.01 12.88 -9.24
N GLN A 194 -19.26 13.71 -10.25
CA GLN A 194 -19.11 15.17 -10.12
C GLN A 194 -19.96 15.72 -8.98
N GLN A 195 -21.21 15.27 -8.87
CA GLN A 195 -22.09 15.64 -7.77
C GLN A 195 -21.50 15.21 -6.42
N HIS A 196 -21.13 13.93 -6.26
CA HIS A 196 -20.50 13.43 -5.02
C HIS A 196 -19.25 14.24 -4.64
N LEU A 197 -18.35 14.49 -5.60
CA LEU A 197 -17.12 15.26 -5.37
C LEU A 197 -17.42 16.69 -4.90
N SER A 198 -18.51 17.30 -5.38
CA SER A 198 -18.93 18.64 -4.96
C SER A 198 -19.58 18.69 -3.58
N GLU A 199 -20.32 17.64 -3.20
CA GLU A 199 -21.09 17.58 -1.95
C GLU A 199 -20.30 17.00 -0.78
N VAL A 200 -19.50 15.96 -1.03
CA VAL A 200 -18.83 15.14 0.00
C VAL A 200 -17.32 15.28 -0.07
N GLY A 201 -16.79 15.52 -1.26
CA GLY A 201 -15.36 15.64 -1.52
C GLY A 201 -14.74 14.38 -2.16
N PRO A 202 -13.41 14.30 -2.20
CA PRO A 202 -12.67 13.33 -3.02
C PRO A 202 -12.66 11.90 -2.49
N TYR A 203 -13.29 11.62 -1.36
CA TYR A 203 -13.22 10.33 -0.67
C TYR A 203 -14.61 9.75 -0.37
N ALA A 204 -14.66 8.44 -0.17
CA ALA A 204 -15.84 7.74 0.34
C ALA A 204 -15.91 7.85 1.87
N ALA A 205 -17.08 8.21 2.40
CA ALA A 205 -17.28 8.35 3.84
C ALA A 205 -17.33 6.99 4.55
N THR A 206 -16.46 6.77 5.53
CA THR A 206 -16.27 5.44 6.16
C THR A 206 -17.13 5.17 7.38
N ALA A 207 -17.73 6.20 7.98
CA ALA A 207 -18.42 6.12 9.27
C ALA A 207 -19.49 5.01 9.38
N ARG A 208 -20.15 4.65 8.26
CA ARG A 208 -21.21 3.64 8.23
C ARG A 208 -20.72 2.20 8.32
N TYR A 209 -19.45 1.94 8.01
CA TYR A 209 -18.86 0.61 7.91
C TYR A 209 -17.52 0.50 8.65
N LEU A 210 -17.19 1.49 9.48
CA LEU A 210 -16.02 1.49 10.34
C LEU A 210 -16.09 0.32 11.33
N ASP A 211 -15.04 -0.50 11.38
CA ASP A 211 -14.93 -1.57 12.36
C ASP A 211 -14.87 -0.95 13.78
N PRO A 212 -15.73 -1.35 14.72
CA PRO A 212 -15.73 -0.78 16.07
C PRO A 212 -14.40 -0.98 16.81
N ARG A 213 -13.55 -1.90 16.36
CA ARG A 213 -12.20 -2.16 16.89
C ARG A 213 -11.14 -1.25 16.28
N THR A 214 -11.52 -0.36 15.37
CA THR A 214 -10.61 0.62 14.76
C THR A 214 -10.90 2.04 15.25
N THR A 215 -9.88 2.89 15.18
CA THR A 215 -10.00 4.35 15.32
C THR A 215 -10.53 4.97 14.02
N PRO A 216 -11.01 6.23 14.04
CA PRO A 216 -11.54 6.88 12.83
C PRO A 216 -10.55 6.93 11.66
N ASP A 217 -9.24 7.01 11.94
CA ASP A 217 -8.14 6.94 10.97
C ASP A 217 -7.86 5.52 10.42
N GLY A 218 -8.71 4.53 10.77
CA GLY A 218 -8.61 3.17 10.26
C GLY A 218 -7.56 2.30 10.96
N ARG A 219 -6.87 2.79 12.00
CA ARG A 219 -5.90 2.01 12.79
C ARG A 219 -6.59 1.11 13.80
N TRP A 220 -5.94 0.02 14.21
CA TRP A 220 -6.44 -0.83 15.30
C TRP A 220 -6.45 -0.07 16.62
N ARG A 221 -7.57 -0.15 17.35
CA ARG A 221 -7.69 0.34 18.72
C ARG A 221 -7.05 -0.67 19.67
N VAL A 222 -5.75 -0.51 19.91
CA VAL A 222 -5.00 -1.32 20.87
C VAL A 222 -4.92 -0.59 22.21
N ARG A 223 -5.41 -1.23 23.29
CA ARG A 223 -5.18 -0.76 24.67
C ARG A 223 -3.72 -0.98 25.01
N VAL A 224 -3.02 0.07 25.40
CA VAL A 224 -1.57 0.01 25.69
C VAL A 224 -1.35 0.52 27.11
N ASP A 225 -0.65 -0.27 27.91
CA ASP A 225 -0.35 0.08 29.29
C ASP A 225 1.05 -0.42 29.69
N SER A 226 1.66 0.22 30.67
CA SER A 226 2.99 -0.16 31.17
C SER A 226 3.12 0.09 32.67
N HIS A 227 3.56 -0.92 33.41
CA HIS A 227 3.75 -0.87 34.84
C HIS A 227 5.11 -1.45 35.21
N SER A 228 5.83 -0.81 36.14
CA SER A 228 7.12 -1.30 36.65
C SER A 228 8.13 -1.65 35.55
N ALA A 229 8.11 -0.95 34.42
CA ALA A 229 8.95 -1.25 33.26
C ALA A 229 10.44 -1.14 33.62
N TYR A 230 11.24 -2.10 33.15
CA TYR A 230 12.69 -2.05 33.32
C TYR A 230 13.28 -0.83 32.60
N PRO A 231 14.34 -0.20 33.14
CA PRO A 231 14.98 0.92 32.45
C PRO A 231 15.40 0.55 31.02
N GLY A 232 15.01 1.38 30.04
CA GLY A 232 15.39 1.21 28.64
C GLY A 232 14.49 0.29 27.79
N THR A 233 13.40 -0.28 28.32
CA THR A 233 12.44 -1.10 27.54
C THR A 233 11.29 -0.30 26.92
N LEU A 234 10.97 0.88 27.46
CA LEU A 234 9.80 1.68 27.06
C LEU A 234 9.81 2.11 25.59
N ASP A 235 10.96 2.48 25.03
CA ASP A 235 11.05 2.91 23.64
C ASP A 235 10.76 1.76 22.68
N THR A 236 11.34 0.59 22.95
CA THR A 236 11.08 -0.65 22.20
C THR A 236 9.63 -1.10 22.32
N PHE A 237 9.07 -1.04 23.53
CA PHE A 237 7.66 -1.32 23.77
C PHE A 237 6.74 -0.38 22.99
N THR A 238 7.02 0.92 23.02
CA THR A 238 6.24 1.94 22.31
C THR A 238 6.32 1.75 20.80
N ALA A 239 7.50 1.40 20.26
CA ALA A 239 7.66 1.05 18.85
C ALA A 239 6.78 -0.15 18.46
N LEU A 240 6.75 -1.22 19.27
CA LEU A 240 5.86 -2.37 19.04
C LEU A 240 4.39 -1.99 19.11
N ALA A 241 3.99 -1.23 20.14
CA ALA A 241 2.61 -0.75 20.31
C ALA A 241 2.15 0.06 19.09
N ASN A 242 3.00 0.98 18.60
CA ASN A 242 2.72 1.78 17.42
C ASN A 242 2.61 0.93 16.16
N ARG A 243 3.48 -0.07 15.99
CA ARG A 243 3.40 -1.00 14.85
C ARG A 243 2.11 -1.80 14.87
N LEU A 244 1.75 -2.40 16.01
CA LEU A 244 0.52 -3.21 16.15
C LEU A 244 -0.77 -2.44 15.88
N ARG A 245 -0.77 -1.11 16.05
CA ARG A 245 -1.92 -0.27 15.66
C ARG A 245 -2.14 -0.21 14.15
N ILE A 246 -1.15 -0.53 13.32
CA ILE A 246 -1.27 -0.48 11.86
C ILE A 246 -1.96 -1.75 11.35
N ARG A 247 -3.04 -1.60 10.58
CA ARG A 247 -3.76 -2.74 9.98
C ARG A 247 -2.87 -3.50 8.99
N GLY A 248 -2.96 -4.83 8.97
CA GLY A 248 -2.16 -5.67 8.08
C GLY A 248 -0.64 -5.64 8.33
N VAL A 249 -0.17 -5.07 9.43
CA VAL A 249 1.25 -5.08 9.79
C VAL A 249 1.76 -6.50 10.13
N VAL A 250 0.86 -7.32 10.68
CA VAL A 250 1.05 -8.74 10.93
C VAL A 250 0.35 -9.52 9.82
N ASP A 251 -0.97 -9.67 9.90
CA ASP A 251 -1.81 -10.29 8.87
C ASP A 251 -3.20 -9.64 8.99
N THR A 252 -3.95 -9.55 7.92
CA THR A 252 -5.31 -8.97 7.93
C THR A 252 -6.26 -9.71 8.90
N ARG A 253 -5.97 -10.98 9.20
CA ARG A 253 -6.72 -11.81 10.18
C ARG A 253 -6.28 -11.56 11.62
N PHE A 254 -5.15 -10.90 11.85
CA PHE A 254 -4.62 -10.66 13.18
C PHE A 254 -5.16 -9.34 13.75
N VAL A 255 -5.96 -9.43 14.81
CA VAL A 255 -6.61 -8.27 15.46
C VAL A 255 -6.03 -8.07 16.86
N PRO A 256 -5.08 -7.13 17.05
CA PRO A 256 -4.53 -6.83 18.36
C PRO A 256 -5.55 -6.07 19.23
N ILE A 257 -5.66 -6.46 20.50
CA ILE A 257 -6.64 -5.91 21.45
C ILE A 257 -5.94 -5.13 22.55
N SER A 258 -4.94 -5.73 23.20
CA SER A 258 -4.14 -5.03 24.21
C SER A 258 -2.69 -5.46 24.22
N LEU A 259 -1.83 -4.56 24.68
CA LEU A 259 -0.41 -4.81 24.90
C LEU A 259 -0.02 -4.16 26.23
N ASP A 260 0.32 -4.98 27.21
CA ASP A 260 0.61 -4.55 28.58
C ASP A 260 2.06 -4.91 28.97
N LEU A 261 2.89 -3.93 29.32
CA LEU A 261 4.27 -4.16 29.75
C LEU A 261 4.38 -4.29 31.27
N GLU A 262 5.00 -5.37 31.74
CA GLU A 262 5.43 -5.54 33.13
C GLU A 262 6.92 -5.91 33.17
N GLY A 263 7.73 -5.09 33.83
CA GLY A 263 9.18 -5.28 33.86
C GLY A 263 9.78 -5.26 32.45
N GLY A 264 10.24 -6.41 31.99
CA GLY A 264 10.82 -6.61 30.65
C GLY A 264 9.99 -7.48 29.72
N THR A 265 8.74 -7.79 30.05
CA THR A 265 7.88 -8.67 29.23
C THR A 265 6.54 -8.00 28.96
N ALA A 266 6.13 -7.95 27.70
CA ALA A 266 4.82 -7.49 27.30
C ALA A 266 3.85 -8.66 27.10
N THR A 267 2.63 -8.53 27.59
CA THR A 267 1.54 -9.47 27.31
C THR A 267 0.66 -8.88 26.21
N LEU A 268 0.63 -9.55 25.06
CA LEU A 268 -0.18 -9.19 23.90
C LEU A 268 -1.44 -10.05 23.88
N VAL A 269 -2.62 -9.44 23.96
CA VAL A 269 -3.91 -10.11 23.75
C VAL A 269 -4.41 -9.79 22.35
N TYR A 270 -4.81 -10.82 21.61
CA TYR A 270 -5.28 -10.69 20.22
C TYR A 270 -6.39 -11.69 19.89
N GLN A 271 -7.05 -11.43 18.77
CA GLN A 271 -8.08 -12.30 18.20
C GLN A 271 -7.76 -12.58 16.73
N LEU A 272 -8.14 -13.76 16.25
CA LEU A 272 -8.09 -14.10 14.82
C LEU A 272 -9.46 -13.90 14.19
N THR A 273 -9.51 -13.24 13.03
CA THR A 273 -10.75 -13.07 12.26
C THR A 273 -11.38 -14.43 11.97
N GLY A 274 -12.67 -14.58 12.29
CA GLY A 274 -13.42 -15.84 12.14
C GLY A 274 -13.36 -16.76 13.38
N SER A 275 -12.60 -16.41 14.42
CA SER A 275 -12.58 -17.11 15.70
C SER A 275 -13.12 -16.21 16.82
N PRO A 276 -14.03 -16.69 17.68
CA PRO A 276 -14.43 -15.95 18.87
C PRO A 276 -13.39 -16.01 19.99
N ALA A 277 -12.39 -16.90 19.90
CA ALA A 277 -11.40 -17.09 20.95
C ALA A 277 -10.44 -15.90 21.06
N LEU A 278 -10.03 -15.61 22.30
CA LEU A 278 -8.93 -14.71 22.59
C LEU A 278 -7.67 -15.53 22.81
N TYR A 279 -6.55 -14.99 22.36
CA TYR A 279 -5.23 -15.56 22.50
C TYR A 279 -4.32 -14.56 23.17
N ASP A 280 -3.34 -15.05 23.91
CA ASP A 280 -2.30 -14.25 24.52
C ASP A 280 -0.90 -14.70 24.08
N ALA A 281 0.04 -13.76 24.10
CA ALA A 281 1.45 -14.01 23.86
C ALA A 281 2.30 -13.18 24.82
N HIS A 282 3.26 -13.81 25.47
CA HIS A 282 4.27 -13.13 26.27
C HIS A 282 5.50 -12.83 25.40
N VAL A 283 5.86 -11.56 25.33
CA VAL A 283 6.89 -11.03 24.43
C VAL A 283 7.96 -10.36 25.27
N PRO A 284 9.17 -10.95 25.38
CA PRO A 284 10.29 -10.28 26.01
C PRO A 284 10.65 -9.01 25.21
N ILE A 285 10.71 -7.87 25.88
CA ILE A 285 11.02 -6.58 25.26
C ILE A 285 12.50 -6.26 25.51
N PRO A 286 13.33 -6.18 24.45
CA PRO A 286 14.73 -5.82 24.62
C PRO A 286 14.87 -4.35 25.04
N THR A 287 15.86 -4.11 25.87
CA THR A 287 16.30 -2.75 26.19
C THR A 287 17.07 -2.13 25.01
N GLU A 288 17.10 -0.81 24.93
CA GLU A 288 17.87 -0.11 23.89
C GLU A 288 19.36 -0.53 23.85
N PRO A 289 20.08 -0.69 24.99
CA PRO A 289 21.46 -1.20 24.97
C PRO A 289 21.57 -2.61 24.38
N GLU A 290 20.62 -3.50 24.65
CA GLU A 290 20.63 -4.86 24.11
C GLU A 290 20.44 -4.88 22.59
N LEU A 291 19.64 -3.95 22.04
CA LEU A 291 19.46 -3.80 20.59
C LEU A 291 20.72 -3.30 19.87
N ARG A 292 21.58 -2.53 20.58
CA ARG A 292 22.82 -1.95 20.03
C ARG A 292 23.98 -2.94 19.95
N VAL A 293 23.87 -4.10 20.59
CA VAL A 293 24.88 -5.16 20.53
C VAL A 293 24.58 -6.08 19.35
N LEU A 294 25.62 -6.42 18.57
CA LEU A 294 25.51 -7.41 17.51
C LEU A 294 24.98 -8.72 18.10
N PRO A 295 23.90 -9.31 17.54
CA PRO A 295 23.42 -10.60 18.01
C PRO A 295 24.45 -11.67 17.61
N THR A 296 25.36 -12.00 18.52
CA THR A 296 26.46 -12.93 18.22
C THR A 296 26.05 -14.40 18.36
N ASP A 297 24.81 -14.73 18.73
CA ASP A 297 24.50 -16.11 19.16
C ASP A 297 23.05 -16.61 18.98
N GLN A 298 22.89 -17.94 19.06
CA GLN A 298 21.61 -18.68 19.05
C GLN A 298 20.64 -18.26 20.18
N THR A 299 21.14 -17.54 21.19
CA THR A 299 20.38 -17.06 22.35
C THR A 299 19.34 -15.99 22.00
N TRP A 300 19.54 -15.22 20.92
CA TRP A 300 18.55 -14.20 20.52
C TRP A 300 17.25 -14.82 20.04
N GLY A 301 17.32 -15.83 19.16
CA GLY A 301 16.13 -16.57 18.72
C GLY A 301 15.41 -17.20 19.91
N ALA A 302 16.18 -17.73 20.87
CA ALA A 302 15.68 -18.30 22.12
C ALA A 302 15.17 -17.26 23.14
N ARG A 303 15.38 -15.95 22.93
CA ARG A 303 14.96 -14.87 23.84
C ARG A 303 13.89 -13.95 23.25
N TYR A 304 13.91 -13.70 21.94
CA TYR A 304 13.02 -12.74 21.25
C TYR A 304 12.27 -13.26 20.01
N GLY A 305 12.62 -14.43 19.46
CA GLY A 305 11.63 -15.34 18.82
C GLY A 305 11.80 -15.56 17.37
N TYR A 306 12.69 -14.76 16.83
CA TYR A 306 13.07 -14.76 15.46
C TYR A 306 14.58 -14.50 15.44
N HIS A 307 15.23 -15.02 14.42
CA HIS A 307 16.64 -14.75 14.23
C HIS A 307 16.79 -13.30 13.76
N PRO A 308 17.53 -12.47 14.51
CA PRO A 308 17.72 -11.08 14.12
C PRO A 308 18.68 -11.02 12.93
N PRO A 309 18.71 -9.89 12.20
CA PRO A 309 19.79 -9.61 11.28
C PRO A 309 21.16 -9.55 11.99
N VAL A 310 22.24 -9.75 11.24
CA VAL A 310 23.64 -9.68 11.73
C VAL A 310 24.15 -8.23 11.92
N PHE A 311 23.28 -7.32 12.37
CA PHE A 311 23.62 -5.92 12.67
C PHE A 311 22.78 -5.39 13.84
N PRO A 312 23.28 -4.36 14.58
CA PRO A 312 22.50 -3.71 15.64
C PRO A 312 21.17 -3.17 15.14
N LEU A 313 20.12 -3.29 15.94
CA LEU A 313 18.76 -2.90 15.58
C LEU A 313 18.35 -1.60 16.27
N THR A 314 17.46 -0.85 15.63
CA THR A 314 16.62 0.13 16.32
C THR A 314 15.38 -0.55 16.90
N ALA A 315 14.71 0.12 17.84
CA ALA A 315 13.41 -0.29 18.37
C ALA A 315 12.38 -0.60 17.26
N ASP A 316 12.29 0.29 16.26
CA ASP A 316 11.40 0.12 15.11
C ASP A 316 11.78 -1.09 14.25
N GLN A 317 13.09 -1.30 14.00
CA GLN A 317 13.54 -2.46 13.22
C GLN A 317 13.24 -3.77 13.94
N TRP A 318 13.42 -3.81 15.25
CA TRP A 318 13.04 -4.97 16.06
C TRP A 318 11.53 -5.24 16.01
N ALA A 319 10.71 -4.22 16.30
CA ALA A 319 9.25 -4.34 16.27
C ALA A 319 8.74 -4.77 14.89
N SER A 320 9.36 -4.26 13.82
CA SER A 320 9.09 -4.64 12.43
C SER A 320 9.40 -6.12 12.17
N GLY A 321 10.56 -6.59 12.63
CA GLY A 321 10.98 -8.00 12.48
C GLY A 321 10.04 -8.94 13.23
N LEU A 322 9.63 -8.57 14.45
CA LEU A 322 8.68 -9.35 15.22
C LEU A 322 7.29 -9.42 14.56
N CYS A 323 6.78 -8.30 14.05
CA CYS A 323 5.50 -8.28 13.33
C CYS A 323 5.54 -9.16 12.07
N ALA A 324 6.64 -9.10 11.31
CA ALA A 324 6.85 -9.94 10.12
C ALA A 324 6.91 -11.44 10.48
N PHE A 325 7.58 -11.79 11.57
CA PHE A 325 7.56 -13.16 12.08
C PHE A 325 6.13 -13.62 12.42
N TRP A 326 5.34 -12.79 13.11
CA TRP A 326 3.93 -13.10 13.36
C TRP A 326 3.11 -13.20 12.07
N SER A 327 3.39 -12.40 11.05
CA SER A 327 2.77 -12.52 9.72
C SER A 327 2.91 -13.94 9.18
N GLU A 328 4.14 -14.45 9.19
CA GLU A 328 4.44 -15.82 8.74
C GLU A 328 3.70 -16.85 9.60
N MET A 329 3.70 -16.69 10.92
CA MET A 329 3.03 -17.61 11.82
C MET A 329 1.50 -17.65 11.61
N VAL A 330 0.87 -16.51 11.33
CA VAL A 330 -0.57 -16.44 11.00
C VAL A 330 -0.81 -17.04 9.62
N ALA A 331 0.03 -16.75 8.62
CA ALA A 331 -0.06 -17.28 7.27
C ALA A 331 0.00 -18.82 7.25
N TYR A 332 0.88 -19.43 8.03
CA TYR A 332 1.04 -20.88 8.12
C TYR A 332 0.07 -21.56 9.11
N GLY A 333 -0.89 -20.83 9.68
CA GLY A 333 -1.86 -21.39 10.64
C GLY A 333 -1.23 -21.86 11.94
N ARG A 334 -0.06 -21.30 12.29
CA ARG A 334 0.72 -21.69 13.47
C ARG A 334 0.44 -20.82 14.68
N ILE A 335 -0.18 -19.66 14.49
CA ILE A 335 -0.56 -18.80 15.60
C ILE A 335 -1.81 -19.39 16.30
N GLY A 336 -1.73 -19.66 17.61
CA GLY A 336 -2.76 -20.36 18.38
C GLY A 336 -2.43 -21.82 18.73
N ASP A 337 -1.78 -22.57 17.83
CA ASP A 337 -1.34 -23.96 18.08
C ASP A 337 0.16 -24.09 18.36
N VAL A 338 0.97 -23.23 17.75
CA VAL A 338 2.39 -23.14 18.06
C VAL A 338 2.53 -22.13 19.18
N ARG A 339 2.63 -22.69 20.39
CA ARG A 339 3.38 -22.06 21.48
C ARG A 339 4.58 -21.35 20.86
N ALA A 340 4.57 -20.01 20.86
CA ALA A 340 5.80 -19.28 20.63
C ALA A 340 6.86 -19.87 21.56
N PRO A 341 8.17 -19.82 21.24
CA PRO A 341 9.20 -20.46 22.08
C PRO A 341 9.13 -20.10 23.59
N TRP A 342 8.34 -19.09 23.96
CA TRP A 342 8.05 -18.53 25.30
C TRP A 342 6.82 -19.08 26.02
N ALA A 343 5.91 -19.78 25.35
CA ALA A 343 4.80 -20.38 26.06
C ALA A 343 5.39 -21.52 26.89
N GLY A 344 5.62 -21.23 28.18
CA GLY A 344 6.43 -21.99 29.10
C GLY A 344 6.20 -23.49 28.97
N ARG A 345 7.29 -24.27 29.11
CA ARG A 345 7.15 -25.66 29.52
C ARG A 345 6.42 -25.61 30.86
N GLY A 346 5.20 -26.15 30.88
CA GLY A 346 4.62 -26.61 32.14
C GLY A 346 5.48 -27.73 32.72
#